data_AF-A0A968HJK0-F1
#
_entry.id   AF-A0A968HJK0-F1
#
_cell.length_a   1.000
_cell.length_b   1.000
_cell.length_c   1.000
_cell.angle_alpha   90.00
_cell.angle_beta   90.00
_cell.angle_gamma   90.00
#
_symmetry.space_group_name_H-M   'P 1'
#
loop_
_entity.id
_entity.type
_entity.pdbx_description
1 polymer ?
#
loop_
_entity_poly.entity_id
_entity_poly.type
_entity_poly.pdbx_seq_one_letter_code
_entity_poly.pdbx_strand_id
1 'polypeptide(L)'
;MGIAGDFYQGMEQFFEEVSREFEVMGEAMGEVMGEVMGGAIAQFADEVYEQVERAIATEADRLLEEWLEPFAELYVEVEFYFEEGGAQMQPPATYEMPSTHHHPACIGCRHYHGYAYNGNLLVCGMHPSGWEGDRCPDWESERKTGEQT
;
A
#
# COMPACT_ATOMS: atom_id res chain seq x y z
N MET A 1 -72.98 -44.38 -23.06
CA MET A 1 -71.96 -43.34 -23.26
C MET A 1 -72.65 -42.19 -23.95
N GLY A 2 -72.75 -41.04 -23.28
CA GLY A 2 -73.64 -39.95 -23.67
C GLY A 2 -72.85 -38.71 -24.03
N ILE A 3 -73.39 -37.95 -25.00
CA ILE A 3 -72.85 -36.73 -25.63
C ILE A 3 -72.30 -35.71 -24.62
N ALA A 4 -72.85 -35.66 -23.39
CA ALA A 4 -72.37 -34.81 -22.31
C ALA A 4 -70.98 -35.22 -21.79
N GLY A 5 -70.67 -36.52 -21.70
CA GLY A 5 -69.37 -37.01 -21.26
C GLY A 5 -68.26 -36.68 -22.25
N ASP A 6 -68.54 -36.82 -23.55
CA ASP A 6 -67.60 -36.48 -24.62
C ASP A 6 -67.32 -34.96 -24.65
N PHE A 7 -68.32 -34.13 -24.33
CA PHE A 7 -68.16 -32.69 -24.20
C PHE A 7 -67.26 -32.30 -23.02
N TYR A 8 -67.45 -32.90 -21.83
CA TYR A 8 -66.59 -32.62 -20.67
C TYR A 8 -65.15 -33.08 -20.91
N GLN A 9 -64.96 -34.23 -21.56
CA GLN A 9 -63.63 -34.75 -21.87
C GLN A 9 -62.90 -33.86 -22.89
N GLY A 10 -63.61 -33.32 -23.88
CA GLY A 10 -63.03 -32.34 -24.82
C GLY A 10 -62.65 -31.02 -24.15
N MET A 11 -63.45 -30.58 -23.16
CA MET A 11 -63.13 -29.39 -22.37
C MET A 11 -61.88 -29.59 -21.49
N GLU A 12 -61.73 -30.76 -20.86
CA GLU A 12 -60.54 -31.11 -20.06
C GLU A 12 -59.27 -31.12 -20.93
N GLN A 13 -59.31 -31.76 -22.10
CA GLN A 13 -58.19 -31.78 -23.03
C GLN A 13 -57.80 -30.38 -23.52
N PHE A 14 -58.79 -29.54 -23.82
CA PHE A 14 -58.54 -28.15 -24.21
C PHE A 14 -57.88 -27.35 -23.09
N PHE A 15 -58.34 -27.51 -21.84
CA PHE A 15 -57.73 -26.83 -20.69
C PHE A 15 -56.30 -27.31 -20.43
N GLU A 16 -56.02 -28.61 -20.52
CA GLU A 16 -54.66 -29.15 -20.39
C GLU A 16 -53.73 -28.61 -21.48
N GLU A 17 -54.21 -28.54 -22.72
CA GLU A 17 -53.44 -28.03 -23.85
C GLU A 17 -53.10 -26.55 -23.67
N VAL A 18 -54.09 -25.72 -23.29
CA VAL A 18 -53.87 -24.30 -23.00
C VAL A 18 -52.92 -24.12 -21.81
N SER A 19 -53.08 -24.90 -20.73
CA SER A 19 -52.22 -24.81 -19.55
C SER A 19 -50.75 -25.12 -19.90
N ARG A 20 -50.54 -26.16 -20.71
CA ARG A 20 -49.21 -26.57 -21.17
C ARG A 20 -48.57 -25.50 -22.05
N GLU A 21 -49.32 -24.88 -22.97
CA GLU A 21 -48.80 -23.78 -23.78
C GLU A 21 -48.42 -22.57 -22.93
N PHE A 22 -49.22 -22.25 -21.89
CA PHE A 22 -48.90 -21.19 -20.95
C PHE A 22 -47.63 -21.47 -20.14
N GLU A 23 -47.38 -22.71 -19.73
CA GLU A 23 -46.13 -23.10 -19.05
C GLU A 23 -44.92 -22.90 -19.96
N VAL A 24 -44.97 -23.40 -21.20
CA VAL A 24 -43.87 -23.26 -22.17
C VAL A 24 -43.61 -21.79 -22.50
N MET A 25 -44.67 -20.99 -22.65
CA MET A 25 -44.55 -19.54 -22.86
C MET A 25 -43.96 -18.84 -21.64
N GLY A 26 -44.34 -19.26 -20.42
CA GLY A 26 -43.82 -18.73 -19.17
C GLY A 26 -42.32 -19.02 -18.99
N GLU A 27 -41.88 -20.23 -19.32
CA GLU A 27 -40.46 -20.61 -19.32
C GLU A 27 -39.66 -19.80 -20.35
N ALA A 28 -40.15 -19.70 -21.59
CA ALA A 28 -39.50 -18.92 -22.63
C ALA A 28 -39.42 -17.41 -22.28
N MET A 29 -40.48 -16.86 -21.67
CA MET A 29 -40.45 -15.48 -21.16
C MET A 29 -39.47 -15.32 -20.00
N GLY A 30 -39.38 -16.31 -19.10
CA GLY A 30 -38.45 -16.31 -17.98
C GLY A 30 -37.00 -16.31 -18.43
N GLU A 31 -36.68 -17.11 -19.45
CA GLU A 31 -35.35 -17.17 -20.06
C GLU A 31 -35.00 -15.84 -20.74
N VAL A 32 -35.88 -15.30 -21.59
CA VAL A 32 -35.67 -14.00 -22.26
C VAL A 32 -35.54 -12.87 -21.23
N MET A 33 -36.37 -12.83 -20.18
CA MET A 33 -36.22 -11.83 -19.12
C MET A 33 -34.93 -12.00 -18.34
N GLY A 34 -34.52 -13.25 -18.05
CA GLY A 34 -33.26 -13.56 -17.38
C GLY A 34 -32.04 -13.07 -18.17
N GLU A 35 -32.02 -13.31 -19.48
CA GLU A 35 -30.96 -12.82 -20.36
C GLU A 35 -30.96 -11.30 -20.50
N VAL A 36 -32.13 -10.68 -20.71
CA VAL A 36 -32.24 -9.22 -20.84
C VAL A 36 -31.86 -8.50 -19.55
N MET A 37 -32.37 -8.95 -18.40
CA MET A 37 -31.99 -8.36 -17.10
C MET A 37 -30.54 -8.67 -16.75
N GLY A 38 -30.08 -9.90 -16.95
CA GLY A 38 -28.70 -10.29 -16.67
C GLY A 38 -27.72 -9.48 -17.51
N GLY A 39 -28.01 -9.31 -18.81
CA GLY A 39 -27.24 -8.48 -19.72
C GLY A 39 -27.25 -6.99 -19.33
N ALA A 40 -28.40 -6.44 -18.98
CA ALA A 40 -28.50 -5.04 -18.54
C ALA A 40 -27.74 -4.77 -17.23
N ILE A 41 -27.81 -5.70 -16.27
CA ILE A 41 -27.06 -5.62 -15.01
C ILE A 41 -25.55 -5.72 -15.27
N ALA A 42 -25.13 -6.64 -16.14
CA ALA A 42 -23.71 -6.78 -16.49
C ALA A 42 -23.17 -5.52 -17.17
N GLN A 43 -23.89 -4.98 -18.16
CA GLN A 43 -23.52 -3.74 -18.83
C GLN A 43 -23.44 -2.55 -17.86
N PHE A 44 -24.40 -2.42 -16.95
CA PHE A 44 -24.38 -1.39 -15.92
C PHE A 44 -23.20 -1.57 -14.96
N ALA A 45 -22.89 -2.80 -14.56
CA ALA A 45 -21.75 -3.10 -13.69
C ALA A 45 -20.42 -2.74 -14.36
N ASP A 46 -20.25 -3.08 -15.64
CA ASP A 46 -19.07 -2.71 -16.42
C ASP A 46 -18.95 -1.18 -16.56
N GLU A 47 -20.06 -0.48 -16.83
CA GLU A 47 -20.06 0.98 -16.95
C GLU A 47 -19.75 1.69 -15.63
N VAL A 48 -20.28 1.20 -14.50
CA VAL A 48 -19.93 1.69 -13.16
C VAL A 48 -18.46 1.41 -12.85
N TYR A 49 -17.95 0.23 -13.20
CA TYR A 49 -16.55 -0.12 -12.99
C TYR A 49 -15.62 0.82 -13.76
N GLU A 50 -15.88 1.05 -15.04
CA GLU A 50 -15.10 1.98 -15.86
C GLU A 50 -15.19 3.43 -15.35
N GLN A 51 -16.36 3.88 -14.89
CA GLN A 51 -16.52 5.22 -14.31
C GLN A 51 -15.73 5.38 -13.01
N VAL A 52 -15.77 4.38 -12.13
CA VAL A 52 -15.02 4.37 -10.87
C VAL A 52 -13.52 4.31 -11.13
N GLU A 53 -13.06 3.44 -12.03
CA GLU A 53 -11.65 3.34 -12.40
C GLU A 53 -11.11 4.66 -12.95
N ARG A 54 -11.86 5.29 -13.86
CA ARG A 54 -11.49 6.60 -14.43
C ARG A 54 -11.48 7.71 -13.38
N ALA A 55 -12.44 7.72 -12.47
CA ALA A 55 -12.51 8.69 -11.38
C ALA A 55 -11.35 8.50 -10.40
N ILE A 56 -11.03 7.26 -10.01
CA ILE A 56 -9.90 6.94 -9.14
C ILE A 56 -8.58 7.31 -9.81
N ALA A 57 -8.37 6.99 -11.09
CA ALA A 57 -7.16 7.34 -11.82
C ALA A 57 -6.96 8.86 -11.86
N THR A 58 -8.03 9.61 -12.18
CA THR A 58 -8.00 11.08 -12.21
C THR A 58 -7.68 11.68 -10.83
N GLU A 59 -8.31 11.16 -9.78
CA GLU A 59 -8.09 11.67 -8.43
C GLU A 59 -6.73 11.25 -7.86
N ALA A 60 -6.23 10.06 -8.23
CA ALA A 60 -4.89 9.60 -7.92
C ALA A 60 -3.84 10.50 -8.59
N ASP A 61 -3.98 10.80 -9.88
CA ASP A 61 -3.08 11.73 -10.58
C ASP A 61 -3.10 13.11 -9.91
N ARG A 62 -4.28 13.63 -9.56
CA ARG A 62 -4.42 14.92 -8.86
C ARG A 62 -3.73 14.91 -7.48
N LEU A 63 -3.92 13.85 -6.70
CA LEU A 63 -3.31 13.71 -5.37
C LEU A 63 -1.81 13.48 -5.45
N LEU A 64 -1.34 12.75 -6.46
CA LEU A 64 0.08 12.57 -6.73
C LEU A 64 0.72 13.90 -7.13
N GLU A 65 0.10 14.68 -8.00
CA GLU A 65 0.57 16.03 -8.36
C GLU A 65 0.60 16.96 -7.15
N GLU A 66 -0.49 17.03 -6.37
CA GLU A 66 -0.58 17.87 -5.15
C GLU A 66 0.47 17.46 -4.10
N TRP A 67 0.75 16.16 -3.97
CA TRP A 67 1.75 15.66 -3.05
C TRP A 67 3.18 15.87 -3.56
N LEU A 68 3.43 15.71 -4.86
CA LEU A 68 4.77 15.82 -5.46
C LEU A 68 5.21 17.26 -5.74
N GLU A 69 4.29 18.17 -6.01
CA GLU A 69 4.59 19.59 -6.31
C GLU A 69 5.51 20.26 -5.27
N PRO A 70 5.26 20.15 -3.95
CA PRO A 70 6.17 20.74 -2.95
C PRO A 70 7.56 20.08 -2.91
N PHE A 71 7.71 18.86 -3.43
CA PHE A 71 9.01 18.18 -3.52
C PHE A 71 9.70 18.38 -4.87
N ALA A 72 8.97 18.78 -5.92
CA ALA A 72 9.53 19.01 -7.25
C ALA A 72 10.54 20.17 -7.23
N GLU A 73 10.27 21.23 -6.48
CA GLU A 73 11.21 22.34 -6.29
C GLU A 73 12.48 21.90 -5.55
N LEU A 74 12.34 21.05 -4.53
CA LEU A 74 13.48 20.47 -3.82
C LEU A 74 14.30 19.53 -4.71
N TYR A 75 13.65 18.82 -5.64
CA TYR A 75 14.33 17.93 -6.58
C TYR A 75 15.15 18.71 -7.62
N VAL A 76 14.59 19.80 -8.16
CA VAL A 76 15.29 20.72 -9.07
C VAL A 76 16.44 21.43 -8.35
N GLU A 77 16.24 21.86 -7.10
CA GLU A 77 17.31 22.43 -6.28
C GLU A 77 18.44 21.43 -6.09
N VAL A 78 18.12 20.18 -5.73
CA VAL A 78 19.09 19.09 -5.58
C VAL A 78 19.79 18.75 -6.92
N GLU A 79 19.09 18.67 -8.04
CA GLU A 79 19.69 18.46 -9.37
C GLU A 79 20.63 19.61 -9.77
N PHE A 80 20.25 20.87 -9.54
CA PHE A 80 21.12 22.03 -9.76
C PHE A 80 22.38 21.99 -8.90
N TYR A 81 22.27 21.55 -7.64
CA TYR A 81 23.43 21.30 -6.76
C TYR A 81 24.36 20.23 -7.34
N PHE A 82 23.85 19.22 -8.06
CA PHE A 82 24.65 18.16 -8.66
C PHE A 82 25.22 18.50 -10.04
N GLU A 83 24.52 19.30 -10.85
CA GLU A 83 24.91 19.60 -12.24
C GLU A 83 25.81 20.83 -12.37
N GLU A 84 25.59 21.90 -11.60
CA GLU A 84 26.36 23.16 -11.74
C GLU A 84 27.53 23.29 -10.73
N GLY A 85 27.50 22.48 -9.66
CA GLY A 85 28.55 22.38 -8.67
C GLY A 85 29.08 20.96 -8.62
N GLY A 86 30.10 20.66 -9.44
CA GLY A 86 30.75 19.36 -9.47
C GLY A 86 30.84 18.77 -8.08
N ALA A 87 30.10 17.69 -7.86
CA ALA A 87 29.90 17.10 -6.55
C ALA A 87 31.28 16.82 -5.94
N GLN A 88 31.71 17.73 -5.06
CA GLN A 88 32.52 17.39 -3.91
C GLN A 88 31.62 16.48 -3.09
N MET A 89 31.52 15.22 -3.53
CA MET A 89 30.94 14.13 -2.78
C MET A 89 31.67 14.22 -1.44
N GLN A 90 30.97 14.71 -0.40
CA GLN A 90 31.58 14.80 0.91
C GLN A 90 32.18 13.42 1.19
N PRO A 91 33.45 13.35 1.63
CA PRO A 91 34.09 12.08 1.88
C PRO A 91 33.14 11.24 2.74
N PRO A 92 32.99 9.92 2.46
CA PRO A 92 32.10 9.06 3.22
C PRO A 92 32.33 9.33 4.70
N ALA A 93 31.24 9.57 5.45
CA ALA A 93 31.26 9.99 6.85
C ALA A 93 32.49 9.42 7.57
N THR A 94 33.42 10.29 7.93
CA THR A 94 34.70 9.84 8.50
C THR A 94 34.40 9.25 9.86
N TYR A 95 34.69 7.96 10.01
CA TYR A 95 34.55 7.26 11.27
C TYR A 95 35.84 7.41 12.06
N GLU A 96 35.74 8.00 13.24
CA GLU A 96 36.82 8.11 14.21
C GLU A 96 36.65 7.00 15.26
N MET A 97 37.75 6.34 15.63
CA MET A 97 37.73 5.38 16.74
C MET A 97 38.05 6.09 18.05
N PRO A 98 37.45 5.68 19.18
CA PRO A 98 37.84 6.20 20.47
C PRO A 98 39.25 5.70 20.79
N SER A 99 40.06 6.54 21.42
CA SER A 99 41.44 6.24 21.80
C SER A 99 41.77 6.87 23.14
N THR A 100 42.96 6.60 23.67
CA THR A 100 43.43 7.21 24.92
C THR A 100 43.53 8.75 24.86
N HIS A 101 43.53 9.32 23.66
CA HIS A 101 43.61 10.77 23.44
C HIS A 101 42.30 11.39 22.94
N HIS A 102 41.40 10.59 22.34
CA HIS A 102 40.12 11.06 21.83
C HIS A 102 38.98 10.21 22.38
N HIS A 103 38.16 10.81 23.23
CA HIS A 103 37.02 10.16 23.89
C HIS A 103 37.38 8.86 24.65
N PRO A 104 38.36 8.90 25.58
CA PRO A 104 38.85 7.71 26.27
C PRO A 104 37.77 6.97 27.08
N ALA A 105 36.81 7.70 27.64
CA ALA A 105 35.69 7.12 28.37
C ALA A 105 34.75 6.26 27.51
N CYS A 106 34.84 6.38 26.18
CA CYS A 106 33.99 5.65 25.24
C CYS A 106 34.64 4.38 24.68
N ILE A 107 35.90 4.08 25.03
CA ILE A 107 36.58 2.87 24.55
C ILE A 107 35.78 1.63 24.97
N GLY A 108 35.36 0.82 24.00
CA GLY A 108 34.59 -0.41 24.23
C GLY A 108 33.12 -0.20 24.60
N CYS A 109 32.62 1.04 24.58
CA CYS A 109 31.22 1.34 24.83
C CYS A 109 30.37 1.04 23.59
N ARG A 110 29.26 0.32 23.76
CA ARG A 110 28.29 0.04 22.68
C ARG A 110 27.54 1.26 22.16
N HIS A 111 27.56 2.36 22.91
CA HIS A 111 26.85 3.60 22.55
C HIS A 111 27.73 4.57 21.75
N TYR A 112 29.00 4.23 21.52
CA TYR A 112 29.90 5.05 20.71
C TYR A 112 29.43 5.07 19.24
N HIS A 113 29.34 6.27 18.67
CA HIS A 113 28.85 6.51 17.31
C HIS A 113 29.98 6.84 16.33
N GLY A 114 30.85 7.78 16.67
CA GLY A 114 32.12 8.02 15.97
C GLY A 114 32.07 8.62 14.55
N TYR A 115 30.89 8.94 14.00
CA TYR A 115 30.80 9.49 12.65
C TYR A 115 30.74 11.02 12.63
N ALA A 116 31.50 11.63 11.72
CA ALA A 116 31.42 13.05 11.41
C ALA A 116 30.38 13.35 10.31
N TYR A 117 29.49 14.30 10.58
CA TYR A 117 28.50 14.82 9.64
C TYR A 117 28.79 16.30 9.38
N ASN A 118 29.06 16.65 8.12
CA ASN A 118 29.43 18.03 7.74
C ASN A 118 30.56 18.60 8.62
N GLY A 119 31.57 17.77 8.95
CA GLY A 119 32.70 18.13 9.81
C GLY A 119 32.42 18.13 11.32
N ASN A 120 31.17 17.89 11.75
CA ASN A 120 30.83 17.79 13.17
C ASN A 120 30.80 16.32 13.62
N LEU A 121 31.71 15.94 14.51
CA LEU A 121 31.78 14.59 15.07
C LEU A 121 30.63 14.36 16.07
N LEU A 122 29.80 13.37 15.79
CA LEU A 122 28.85 12.84 16.77
C LEU A 122 29.49 11.64 17.48
N VAL A 123 29.80 11.81 18.75
CA VAL A 123 30.68 10.90 19.50
C VAL A 123 29.94 9.70 20.06
N CYS A 124 28.79 9.91 20.70
CA CYS A 124 28.04 8.88 21.42
C CYS A 124 26.54 9.15 21.35
N GLY A 125 25.72 8.08 21.30
CA GLY A 125 24.26 8.18 21.31
C GLY A 125 23.68 8.74 22.62
N MET A 126 24.39 8.61 23.74
CA MET A 126 23.98 9.16 25.05
C MET A 126 24.57 10.55 25.32
N HIS A 127 25.78 10.80 24.81
CA HIS A 127 26.49 12.06 24.97
C HIS A 127 26.99 12.52 23.59
N PRO A 128 26.24 13.36 22.86
CA PRO A 128 26.57 13.75 21.48
C PRO A 128 28.00 14.29 21.30
N SER A 129 28.52 15.04 22.28
CA SER A 129 29.90 15.58 22.28
C SER A 129 30.93 14.69 22.96
N GLY A 130 30.52 13.51 23.45
CA GLY A 130 31.32 12.62 24.27
C GLY A 130 31.23 12.95 25.75
N TRP A 131 31.73 12.03 26.59
CA TRP A 131 31.86 12.24 28.02
C TRP A 131 33.26 12.75 28.36
N GLU A 132 33.34 13.83 29.13
CA GLU A 132 34.61 14.49 29.48
C GLU A 132 35.30 13.90 30.72
N GLY A 133 34.56 13.20 31.58
CA GLY A 133 35.11 12.59 32.79
C GLY A 133 35.81 11.25 32.53
N ASP A 134 36.49 10.73 33.56
CA ASP A 134 37.26 9.49 33.44
C ASP A 134 36.42 8.24 33.12
N ARG A 135 35.17 8.21 33.60
CA ARG A 135 34.23 7.10 33.40
C ARG A 135 32.84 7.62 33.06
N CYS A 136 32.33 7.20 31.89
CA CYS A 136 30.99 7.51 31.42
C CYS A 136 29.94 6.76 32.27
N PRO A 137 28.90 7.44 32.80
CA PRO A 137 27.87 6.80 33.62
C PRO A 137 26.99 5.84 32.81
N ASP A 138 26.84 6.10 31.50
CA ASP A 138 26.05 5.30 30.57
C ASP A 138 26.91 4.27 29.82
N TRP A 139 28.10 3.93 30.33
CA TRP A 139 28.97 2.97 29.66
C TRP A 139 28.39 1.55 29.76
N GLU A 140 28.18 0.92 28.60
CA GLU A 140 27.82 -0.49 28.50
C GLU A 140 28.74 -1.22 27.51
N SER A 141 29.17 -2.44 27.84
CA SER A 141 29.87 -3.32 26.89
C SER A 141 28.91 -4.06 25.96
N GLU A 142 29.38 -4.36 24.74
CA GLU A 142 28.68 -5.23 23.78
C GLU A 142 28.39 -6.65 24.31
N ARG A 143 29.12 -7.10 25.35
CA ARG A 143 28.84 -8.36 26.03
C ARG A 143 28.03 -8.12 27.28
N LYS A 144 26.87 -8.78 27.40
CA LYS A 144 26.25 -9.03 28.70
C LYS A 144 27.20 -9.95 29.48
N THR A 145 27.87 -9.43 30.50
CA THR A 145 28.58 -10.25 31.49
C THR A 145 27.54 -10.99 32.33
N GLY A 146 27.10 -12.14 31.81
CA GLY A 146 26.44 -13.17 32.60
C GLY A 146 27.49 -14.07 33.26
N GLU A 147 27.29 -14.28 34.55
CA GLU A 147 27.84 -15.29 35.45
C GLU A 147 29.33 -15.29 35.86
N GLN A 148 29.45 -15.19 37.19
CA GLN A 148 30.46 -15.78 38.08
C GLN A 148 30.99 -17.13 37.58
N THR A 149 32.33 -17.27 37.52
CA THR A 149 33.08 -18.44 38.00
C THR A 149 34.39 -18.00 38.64
#